data_AF-A0A954XEQ2-F1
#
_entry.id   AF-A0A954XEQ2-F1
#
_cell.length_a   1.000
_cell.length_b   1.000
_cell.length_c   1.000
_cell.angle_alpha   90.00
_cell.angle_beta   90.00
_cell.angle_gamma   90.00
#
_symmetry.space_group_name_H-M   'P 1'
#
loop_
_entity.id
_entity.type
_entity.pdbx_description
1 polymer ?
#
loop_
_entity_poly.entity_id
_entity_poly.type
_entity_poly.pdbx_seq_one_letter_code
_entity_poly.pdbx_strand_id
1 'polypeptide(L)'
;IYRMFAGKLPEWPFDWPPPGIRRARQRVHPDFLDFMRRAIELEPRRRFADGGQMLRAFRRLRARALSVNQDTRRGNSGSSRTRDWKTIRRRQFMQQFGKALECTHRCHRCEGPVSEAMMACPWCGVDRGVHRGETRMPAHCPRCHRGMKLDWPYCAWCYGPGFHVGTRRQYSDVRYSGRCSNPSCERKLLMPFMRYCPWCHRKVRKKWMVPGSTDRCGNCGWGVVKAFWDHCPWCTKRL
;
A
#
# COMPACT_ATOMS: atom_id res chain seq x y z
N ILE A 1 -27.99 -29.31 -16.43
CA ILE A 1 -27.21 -28.12 -15.96
C ILE A 1 -27.01 -27.11 -17.08
N TYR A 2 -26.33 -27.43 -18.19
CA TYR A 2 -26.05 -26.47 -19.27
C TYR A 2 -27.31 -25.74 -19.79
N ARG A 3 -28.40 -26.46 -20.07
CA ARG A 3 -29.70 -25.89 -20.51
C ARG A 3 -30.22 -24.79 -19.58
N MET A 4 -29.99 -24.89 -18.27
CA MET A 4 -30.45 -23.90 -17.30
C MET A 4 -29.75 -22.54 -17.49
N PHE A 5 -28.47 -22.55 -17.90
CA PHE A 5 -27.67 -21.33 -18.06
C PHE A 5 -27.66 -20.80 -19.50
N ALA A 6 -27.56 -21.70 -20.48
CA ALA A 6 -27.52 -21.34 -21.90
C ALA A 6 -28.91 -21.14 -22.51
N GLY A 7 -29.97 -21.70 -21.90
CA GLY A 7 -31.35 -21.69 -22.41
C GLY A 7 -31.59 -22.65 -23.59
N LYS A 8 -30.55 -23.33 -24.08
CA LYS A 8 -30.62 -24.33 -25.15
C LYS A 8 -29.98 -25.64 -24.68
N LEU A 9 -30.50 -26.76 -25.16
CA LEU A 9 -29.89 -28.07 -24.93
C LEU A 9 -28.80 -28.29 -25.99
N PRO A 10 -27.60 -28.74 -25.62
CA PRO A 10 -26.62 -29.20 -26.59
C PRO A 10 -27.17 -30.45 -27.29
N GLU A 11 -27.08 -30.50 -28.61
CA GLU A 11 -27.50 -31.63 -29.43
C GLU A 11 -26.26 -32.38 -29.93
N TRP A 12 -26.44 -33.65 -30.30
CA TRP A 12 -25.38 -34.43 -30.97
C TRP A 12 -24.91 -33.67 -32.21
N PRO A 13 -23.59 -33.55 -32.48
CA PRO A 13 -22.45 -34.30 -31.90
C PRO A 13 -21.81 -33.70 -30.64
N PHE A 14 -22.48 -32.78 -29.94
CA PHE A 14 -22.00 -32.12 -28.71
C PHE A 14 -20.70 -31.32 -28.89
N ASP A 15 -20.48 -30.78 -30.08
CA ASP A 15 -19.31 -29.96 -30.36
C ASP A 15 -19.24 -28.72 -29.48
N TRP A 16 -18.02 -28.42 -29.04
CA TRP A 16 -17.73 -27.19 -28.33
C TRP A 16 -17.19 -26.13 -29.29
N PRO A 17 -17.80 -24.94 -29.38
CA PRO A 17 -18.79 -24.35 -28.47
C PRO A 17 -20.27 -24.69 -28.78
N PRO A 18 -21.07 -25.17 -27.80
CA PRO A 18 -22.48 -25.47 -28.00
C PRO A 18 -23.39 -24.24 -28.16
N PRO A 19 -24.61 -24.41 -28.70
CA PRO A 19 -25.57 -23.33 -28.89
C PRO A 19 -25.93 -22.66 -27.55
N GLY A 20 -25.93 -21.32 -27.53
CA GLY A 20 -26.24 -20.55 -26.33
C GLY A 20 -25.03 -20.29 -25.40
N ILE A 21 -23.81 -20.67 -25.80
CA ILE A 21 -22.59 -20.43 -25.01
C ILE A 21 -22.37 -18.96 -24.66
N ARG A 22 -22.75 -18.02 -25.55
CA ARG A 22 -22.63 -16.58 -25.30
C ARG A 22 -23.44 -16.16 -24.07
N ARG A 23 -24.64 -16.72 -23.91
CA ARG A 23 -25.53 -16.46 -22.77
C ARG A 23 -24.99 -17.12 -21.49
N ALA A 24 -24.43 -18.32 -21.61
CA ALA A 24 -23.77 -18.98 -20.49
C ALA A 24 -22.56 -18.18 -19.99
N ARG A 25 -21.69 -17.69 -20.89
CA ARG A 25 -20.53 -16.83 -20.57
C ARG A 25 -20.89 -15.55 -19.81
N GLN A 26 -22.06 -14.98 -20.07
CA GLN A 26 -22.52 -13.78 -19.36
C GLN A 26 -23.06 -14.07 -17.96
N ARG A 27 -23.41 -15.33 -17.66
CA ARG A 27 -24.14 -15.71 -16.44
C ARG A 27 -23.34 -16.56 -15.48
N VAL A 28 -22.31 -17.24 -15.95
CA VAL A 28 -21.49 -18.14 -15.15
C VAL A 28 -20.01 -17.85 -15.28
N HIS A 29 -19.29 -18.09 -14.19
CA HIS A 29 -17.84 -17.95 -14.09
C HIS A 29 -17.11 -18.88 -15.08
N PRO A 30 -15.96 -18.48 -15.67
CA PRO A 30 -15.17 -19.32 -16.58
C PRO A 30 -14.91 -20.74 -16.07
N ASP A 31 -14.41 -20.89 -14.83
CA ASP A 31 -14.22 -22.21 -14.20
C ASP A 31 -15.47 -23.10 -14.18
N PHE A 32 -16.66 -22.49 -14.09
CA PHE A 32 -17.92 -23.23 -14.09
C PHE A 32 -18.34 -23.64 -15.51
N LEU A 33 -17.98 -22.85 -16.53
CA LEU A 33 -18.11 -23.26 -17.93
C LEU A 33 -17.20 -24.44 -18.26
N ASP A 34 -15.95 -24.42 -17.79
CA ASP A 34 -15.01 -25.51 -18.01
C ASP A 34 -15.46 -26.80 -17.31
N PHE A 35 -16.04 -26.67 -16.11
CA PHE A 35 -16.74 -27.78 -15.45
C PHE A 35 -17.86 -28.35 -16.33
N MET A 36 -18.71 -27.51 -16.92
CA MET A 36 -19.79 -27.96 -17.80
C MET A 36 -19.27 -28.60 -19.10
N ARG A 37 -18.22 -28.03 -19.70
CA ARG A 37 -17.54 -28.60 -20.87
C ARG A 37 -17.05 -30.01 -20.56
N ARG A 38 -16.32 -30.17 -19.46
CA ARG A 38 -15.80 -31.47 -19.02
C ARG A 38 -16.90 -32.48 -18.68
N ALA A 39 -18.07 -32.02 -18.22
CA ALA A 39 -19.19 -32.90 -17.90
C ALA A 39 -19.91 -33.46 -19.14
N ILE A 40 -19.87 -32.73 -20.26
CA ILE A 40 -20.52 -33.08 -21.55
C ILE A 40 -19.57 -33.81 -22.50
N GLU A 41 -18.26 -33.80 -22.21
CA GLU A 41 -17.21 -34.44 -23.00
C GLU A 41 -17.53 -35.91 -23.35
N LEU A 42 -17.38 -36.26 -24.63
CA LEU A 42 -17.66 -37.60 -25.16
C LEU A 42 -16.55 -38.59 -24.82
N GLU A 43 -15.29 -38.14 -24.82
CA GLU A 43 -14.13 -38.98 -24.51
C GLU A 43 -14.10 -39.32 -23.00
N PRO A 44 -14.27 -40.60 -22.60
CA PRO A 44 -14.35 -40.98 -21.19
C PRO A 44 -13.13 -40.56 -20.37
N ARG A 45 -11.94 -40.58 -20.98
CA ARG A 45 -10.68 -40.15 -20.34
C ARG A 45 -10.64 -38.66 -20.01
N ARG A 46 -11.38 -37.84 -20.76
CA ARG A 46 -11.43 -36.38 -20.57
C ARG A 46 -12.61 -35.96 -19.70
N ARG A 47 -13.62 -36.83 -19.53
CA ARG A 47 -14.77 -36.62 -18.65
C ARG A 47 -14.41 -36.75 -17.15
N PHE A 48 -15.37 -36.51 -16.27
CA PHE A 48 -15.31 -36.96 -14.89
C PHE A 48 -15.47 -38.49 -14.85
N ALA A 49 -14.62 -39.15 -14.07
CA ALA A 49 -14.60 -40.61 -13.95
C ALA A 49 -15.91 -41.16 -13.36
N ASP A 50 -16.51 -40.45 -12.42
CA ASP A 50 -17.75 -40.83 -11.75
C ASP A 50 -18.55 -39.62 -11.26
N GLY A 51 -19.82 -39.85 -10.90
CA GLY A 51 -20.72 -38.84 -10.38
C GLY A 51 -20.27 -38.22 -9.04
N GLY A 52 -19.53 -38.97 -8.21
CA GLY A 52 -18.95 -38.48 -6.97
C GLY A 52 -17.80 -37.48 -7.22
N GLN A 53 -16.94 -37.76 -8.20
CA GLN A 53 -15.87 -36.86 -8.64
C GLN A 53 -16.47 -35.57 -9.23
N MET A 54 -17.52 -35.70 -10.04
CA MET A 54 -18.26 -34.57 -10.58
C MET A 54 -18.91 -33.74 -9.45
N LEU A 55 -19.54 -34.38 -8.46
CA LEU A 55 -20.15 -33.69 -7.33
C LEU A 55 -19.12 -32.96 -6.45
N ARG A 56 -17.96 -33.56 -6.21
CA ARG A 56 -16.84 -32.92 -5.49
C ARG A 56 -16.30 -31.71 -6.26
N ALA A 57 -16.19 -31.80 -7.59
CA ALA A 57 -15.82 -30.67 -8.43
C ALA A 57 -16.89 -29.56 -8.36
N PHE A 58 -18.18 -29.90 -8.49
CA PHE A 58 -19.28 -28.96 -8.39
C PHE A 58 -19.34 -28.24 -7.04
N ARG A 59 -19.21 -28.96 -5.92
CA ARG A 59 -19.24 -28.37 -4.56
C ARG A 59 -18.14 -27.34 -4.34
N ARG A 60 -16.97 -27.51 -4.96
CA ARG A 60 -15.87 -26.53 -4.90
C ARG A 60 -16.17 -25.26 -5.70
N LEU A 61 -16.92 -25.38 -6.79
CA LEU A 61 -17.20 -24.29 -7.72
C LEU A 61 -18.52 -23.54 -7.42
N ARG A 62 -19.49 -24.18 -6.74
CA ARG A 62 -20.85 -23.62 -6.54
C ARG A 62 -20.87 -22.21 -5.95
N ALA A 63 -19.94 -21.90 -5.04
CA ALA A 63 -19.87 -20.59 -4.38
C ALA A 63 -19.41 -19.46 -5.33
N ARG A 64 -18.70 -19.80 -6.41
CA ARG A 64 -18.20 -18.84 -7.40
C ARG A 64 -18.91 -18.95 -8.75
N ALA A 65 -19.75 -19.96 -8.95
CA ALA A 65 -20.39 -20.28 -10.22
C ALA A 65 -21.15 -19.11 -10.86
N LEU A 66 -21.76 -18.23 -10.06
CA LEU A 66 -22.53 -17.06 -10.52
C LEU A 66 -21.76 -15.74 -10.43
N SER A 67 -20.51 -15.77 -9.95
CA SER A 67 -19.70 -14.57 -9.71
C SER A 67 -18.90 -14.21 -10.97
N VAL A 68 -19.57 -13.69 -12.00
CA VAL A 68 -18.95 -13.39 -13.32
C VAL A 68 -17.88 -12.29 -13.23
N ASN A 69 -17.85 -11.49 -12.15
CA ASN A 69 -17.05 -10.26 -12.05
C ASN A 69 -15.89 -10.28 -11.02
N GLN A 70 -15.50 -11.42 -10.44
CA GLN A 70 -14.44 -11.42 -9.41
C GLN A 70 -13.02 -11.74 -9.92
N ASP A 71 -12.85 -12.15 -11.18
CA ASP A 71 -11.58 -12.68 -11.68
C ASP A 71 -10.62 -11.67 -12.32
N THR A 72 -10.98 -10.38 -12.39
CA THR A 72 -10.02 -9.33 -12.77
C THR A 72 -9.02 -8.99 -11.65
N ARG A 73 -9.05 -9.70 -10.51
CA ARG A 73 -8.13 -9.45 -9.38
C ARG A 73 -7.23 -10.64 -8.99
N ARG A 74 -7.16 -11.69 -9.80
CA ARG A 74 -6.20 -12.80 -9.57
C ARG A 74 -5.05 -12.75 -10.56
N GLY A 75 -4.25 -11.70 -10.43
CA GLY A 75 -2.84 -11.78 -10.82
C GLY A 75 -2.11 -12.76 -9.88
N ASN A 76 -1.71 -13.89 -10.45
CA ASN A 76 -0.51 -14.65 -10.13
C ASN A 76 -0.15 -14.83 -8.63
N SER A 77 -0.72 -15.85 -7.98
CA SER A 77 -0.22 -16.33 -6.66
C SER A 77 0.26 -17.78 -6.75
N GLY A 78 1.16 -18.04 -7.70
CA GLY A 78 2.02 -19.22 -7.71
C GLY A 78 3.34 -18.94 -6.96
N SER A 79 3.29 -18.50 -5.70
CA SER A 79 4.46 -18.43 -4.81
C SER A 79 4.03 -18.06 -3.38
N SER A 80 4.73 -18.63 -2.39
CA SER A 80 4.63 -18.33 -0.95
C SER A 80 3.59 -19.12 -0.14
N ARG A 81 3.80 -20.44 -0.02
CA ARG A 81 3.36 -21.22 1.16
C ARG A 81 4.19 -20.96 2.42
N THR A 82 5.10 -19.98 2.41
CA THR A 82 5.51 -19.31 3.64
C THR A 82 4.47 -18.23 3.93
N ARG A 83 3.81 -18.28 5.09
CA ARG A 83 3.25 -17.05 5.67
C ARG A 83 4.40 -16.05 5.70
N ASP A 84 4.40 -15.08 4.79
CA ASP A 84 5.43 -14.06 4.75
C ASP A 84 5.33 -13.27 6.05
N TRP A 85 6.15 -13.65 7.02
CA TRP A 85 6.19 -13.05 8.35
C TRP A 85 6.45 -11.54 8.25
N LYS A 86 7.10 -11.07 7.17
CA LYS A 86 7.27 -9.64 6.88
C LYS A 86 5.93 -8.98 6.62
N THR A 87 5.05 -9.61 5.87
CA THR A 87 3.68 -9.12 5.65
C THR A 87 2.87 -9.05 6.95
N ILE A 88 3.00 -10.05 7.84
CA ILE A 88 2.36 -10.03 9.16
C ILE A 88 2.94 -8.91 10.04
N ARG A 89 4.27 -8.81 10.15
CA ARG A 89 4.98 -7.75 10.89
C ARG A 89 4.59 -6.36 10.41
N ARG A 90 4.50 -6.15 9.09
CA ARG A 90 4.06 -4.88 8.48
C ARG A 90 2.60 -4.57 8.80
N ARG A 91 1.72 -5.57 8.77
CA ARG A 91 0.30 -5.39 9.13
C ARG A 91 0.14 -4.97 10.59
N GLN A 92 0.84 -5.63 11.50
CA GLN A 92 0.82 -5.28 12.92
C GLN A 92 1.39 -3.88 13.16
N PHE A 93 2.50 -3.53 12.50
CA PHE A 93 3.04 -2.17 12.53
C PHE A 93 2.02 -1.13 12.07
N MET A 94 1.32 -1.39 10.95
CA MET A 94 0.31 -0.47 10.43
C MET A 94 -0.86 -0.28 11.38
N GLN A 95 -1.28 -1.33 12.09
CA GLN A 95 -2.33 -1.24 13.11
C GLN A 95 -1.90 -0.40 14.31
N GLN A 96 -0.65 -0.56 14.78
CA GLN A 96 -0.17 0.12 15.99
C GLN A 96 0.30 1.55 15.73
N PHE A 97 1.07 1.78 14.65
CA PHE A 97 1.78 3.03 14.40
C PHE A 97 1.40 3.72 13.09
N GLY A 98 0.67 3.03 12.20
CA GLY A 98 0.40 3.53 10.85
C GLY A 98 -0.32 4.88 10.83
N LYS A 99 -1.28 5.09 11.73
CA LYS A 99 -1.99 6.37 11.88
C LYS A 99 -1.10 7.45 12.50
N ALA A 100 -0.37 7.13 13.57
CA ALA A 100 0.47 8.08 14.29
C ALA A 100 1.63 8.65 13.45
N LEU A 101 2.15 7.85 12.52
CA LEU A 101 3.24 8.23 11.61
C LEU A 101 2.77 8.62 10.21
N GLU A 102 1.46 8.59 9.93
CA GLU A 102 0.91 8.84 8.59
C GLU A 102 1.60 7.96 7.52
N CYS A 103 1.72 6.65 7.77
CA CYS A 103 2.35 5.71 6.85
C CYS A 103 1.44 5.32 5.68
N THR A 104 1.09 6.31 4.83
CA THR A 104 0.21 6.14 3.67
C THR A 104 0.94 5.64 2.42
N HIS A 105 2.27 5.65 2.41
CA HIS A 105 3.07 5.30 1.24
C HIS A 105 3.75 3.95 1.40
N ARG A 106 4.22 3.41 0.27
CA ARG A 106 5.01 2.18 0.22
C ARG A 106 6.43 2.47 -0.25
N CYS A 107 7.37 1.68 0.25
CA CYS A 107 8.74 1.72 -0.24
C CYS A 107 8.80 1.12 -1.65
N HIS A 108 9.45 1.79 -2.60
CA HIS A 108 9.61 1.28 -3.97
C HIS A 108 10.45 0.00 -4.05
N ARG A 109 11.35 -0.22 -3.09
CA ARG A 109 12.28 -1.37 -3.09
C ARG A 109 11.70 -2.60 -2.41
N CYS A 110 11.05 -2.41 -1.25
CA CYS A 110 10.64 -3.53 -0.40
C CYS A 110 9.14 -3.54 -0.07
N GLU A 111 8.37 -2.58 -0.60
CA GLU A 111 6.92 -2.40 -0.37
C GLU A 111 6.50 -2.16 1.08
N GLY A 112 7.46 -1.98 1.99
CA GLY A 112 7.18 -1.70 3.39
C GLY A 112 6.49 -0.34 3.58
N PRO A 113 5.57 -0.21 4.55
CA PRO A 113 4.84 1.02 4.81
C PRO A 113 5.79 2.12 5.31
N VAL A 114 5.61 3.33 4.79
CA VAL A 114 6.51 4.46 5.03
C VAL A 114 5.74 5.76 5.04
N SER A 115 6.23 6.70 5.84
CA SER A 115 5.71 8.07 5.88
C SER A 115 6.46 8.95 4.87
N GLU A 116 5.83 10.07 4.52
CA GLU A 116 6.44 11.14 3.75
C GLU A 116 7.63 11.77 4.48
N ALA A 117 7.54 11.91 5.82
CA ALA A 117 8.58 12.53 6.64
C ALA A 117 9.87 11.69 6.75
N MET A 118 9.83 10.40 6.39
CA MET A 118 10.97 9.49 6.50
C MET A 118 11.99 9.74 5.37
N MET A 119 13.26 9.90 5.73
CA MET A 119 14.38 10.10 4.80
C MET A 119 14.97 8.79 4.27
N ALA A 120 14.74 7.68 4.97
CA ALA A 120 15.09 6.35 4.49
C ALA A 120 13.95 5.37 4.80
N CYS A 121 13.93 4.25 4.08
CA CYS A 121 13.02 3.16 4.39
C CYS A 121 13.45 2.47 5.69
N PRO A 122 12.61 2.40 6.72
CA PRO A 122 12.96 1.76 7.98
C PRO A 122 13.07 0.22 7.88
N TRP A 123 12.63 -0.36 6.77
CA TRP A 123 12.60 -1.81 6.54
C TRP A 123 13.81 -2.34 5.75
N CYS A 124 14.32 -1.55 4.81
CA CYS A 124 15.42 -1.98 3.92
C CYS A 124 16.55 -0.96 3.78
N GLY A 125 16.45 0.18 4.47
CA GLY A 125 17.49 1.20 4.50
C GLY A 125 17.64 2.03 3.23
N VAL A 126 16.86 1.75 2.16
CA VAL A 126 16.98 2.53 0.91
C VAL A 126 16.70 4.01 1.17
N ASP A 127 17.53 4.87 0.58
CA ASP A 127 17.37 6.31 0.66
C ASP A 127 16.03 6.75 0.06
N ARG A 128 15.43 7.74 0.69
CA ARG A 128 14.18 8.40 0.28
C ARG A 128 14.38 9.91 0.26
N GLY A 129 15.55 10.40 -0.16
CA GLY A 129 15.84 11.83 -0.31
C GLY A 129 14.77 12.55 -1.13
N VAL A 130 14.27 11.89 -2.17
CA VAL A 130 13.15 12.33 -3.01
C VAL A 130 11.89 11.51 -2.73
N HIS A 131 10.78 12.19 -2.46
CA HIS A 131 9.46 11.59 -2.29
C HIS A 131 8.82 11.28 -3.65
N ARG A 132 8.18 10.11 -3.78
CA ARG A 132 7.55 9.63 -5.04
C ARG A 132 6.03 9.48 -4.96
N GLY A 133 5.42 9.92 -3.85
CA GLY A 133 3.98 9.84 -3.65
C GLY A 133 3.33 11.22 -3.74
N GLU A 134 2.01 11.23 -3.62
CA GLU A 134 1.24 12.46 -3.45
C GLU A 134 1.39 12.98 -2.02
N THR A 135 1.45 14.30 -1.87
CA THR A 135 1.44 14.94 -0.55
C THR A 135 0.03 15.40 -0.20
N ARG A 136 -0.31 15.39 1.09
CA ARG A 136 -1.56 15.99 1.62
C ARG A 136 -1.44 17.51 1.82
N MET A 137 -0.25 18.07 1.66
CA MET A 137 -0.03 19.50 1.82
C MET A 137 -0.41 20.27 0.54
N PRO A 138 -0.77 21.56 0.64
CA PRO A 138 -1.23 22.34 -0.50
C PRO A 138 -0.15 22.58 -1.58
N ALA A 139 1.13 22.44 -1.23
CA ALA A 139 2.24 22.53 -2.16
C ALA A 139 3.31 21.48 -1.84
N HIS A 140 4.28 21.30 -2.75
CA HIS A 140 5.42 20.41 -2.55
C HIS A 140 6.74 21.09 -2.91
N CYS A 141 7.83 20.60 -2.32
CA CYS A 141 9.17 21.07 -2.61
C CYS A 141 9.62 20.59 -3.99
N PRO A 142 10.09 21.47 -4.90
CA PRO A 142 10.56 21.04 -6.21
C PRO A 142 11.84 20.17 -6.16
N ARG A 143 12.53 20.14 -5.01
CA ARG A 143 13.79 19.40 -4.84
C ARG A 143 13.57 18.00 -4.28
N CYS A 144 12.74 17.89 -3.24
CA CYS A 144 12.53 16.62 -2.53
C CYS A 144 11.11 16.07 -2.69
N HIS A 145 10.23 16.80 -3.39
CA HIS A 145 8.82 16.46 -3.65
C HIS A 145 7.97 16.18 -2.40
N ARG A 146 8.42 16.63 -1.23
CA ARG A 146 7.64 16.56 0.01
C ARG A 146 6.79 17.80 0.20
N GLY A 147 5.68 17.61 0.89
CA GLY A 147 4.69 18.60 1.25
C GLY A 147 5.27 19.80 1.96
N MET A 148 4.71 20.95 1.60
CA MET A 148 4.96 22.24 2.24
C MET A 148 3.67 23.04 2.32
N LYS A 149 3.61 23.93 3.30
CA LYS A 149 2.60 24.98 3.29
C LYS A 149 3.01 26.12 2.37
N LEU A 150 2.01 26.85 1.89
CA LEU A 150 2.19 28.01 1.01
C LEU A 150 2.91 29.17 1.70
N ASP A 151 2.88 29.23 3.03
CA ASP A 151 3.55 30.27 3.82
C ASP A 151 4.97 29.89 4.25
N TRP A 152 5.47 28.70 3.92
CA TRP A 152 6.82 28.28 4.32
C TRP A 152 7.89 28.86 3.39
N PRO A 153 8.79 29.74 3.89
CA PRO A 153 9.91 30.22 3.08
C PRO A 153 10.98 29.15 2.86
N TYR A 154 11.07 28.11 3.69
CA TYR A 154 12.05 27.03 3.52
C TYR A 154 11.44 25.64 3.59
N CYS A 155 12.08 24.67 2.94
CA CYS A 155 11.66 23.28 3.02
C CYS A 155 12.03 22.71 4.40
N ALA A 156 11.07 22.10 5.09
CA ALA A 156 11.31 21.50 6.40
C ALA A 156 12.06 20.15 6.36
N TRP A 157 12.22 19.57 5.17
CA TRP A 157 12.68 18.18 5.00
C TRP A 157 14.08 18.06 4.37
N CYS A 158 14.38 18.93 3.42
CA CYS A 158 15.66 18.99 2.73
C CYS A 158 16.28 20.37 2.88
N TYR A 159 17.61 20.43 2.83
CA TYR A 159 18.35 21.69 2.93
C TYR A 159 18.49 22.34 1.55
N GLY A 160 18.26 23.65 1.45
CA GLY A 160 18.62 24.45 0.27
C GLY A 160 17.84 25.76 0.19
N PRO A 161 17.86 26.47 -0.94
CA PRO A 161 17.44 27.87 -1.00
C PRO A 161 15.99 28.06 -0.60
N GLY A 162 15.70 29.26 -0.10
CA GLY A 162 14.35 29.70 0.25
C GLY A 162 13.47 29.83 -0.99
N PHE A 163 12.16 29.78 -0.78
CA PHE A 163 11.14 29.93 -1.80
C PHE A 163 10.55 31.34 -1.74
N HIS A 164 10.09 31.82 -2.89
CA HIS A 164 9.21 32.98 -2.92
C HIS A 164 7.86 32.56 -2.31
N VAL A 165 7.52 33.18 -1.19
CA VAL A 165 6.25 32.90 -0.51
C VAL A 165 5.15 33.62 -1.29
N GLY A 166 4.31 32.85 -1.98
CA GLY A 166 3.24 33.39 -2.83
C GLY A 166 2.10 34.08 -2.08
N THR A 167 2.12 34.05 -0.74
CA THR A 167 1.10 34.69 0.10
C THR A 167 1.71 35.21 1.39
N ARG A 168 1.25 36.37 1.86
CA ARG A 168 1.55 36.88 3.19
C ARG A 168 0.64 36.26 4.26
N ARG A 169 -0.35 35.45 3.84
CA ARG A 169 -1.29 34.81 4.76
C ARG A 169 -0.56 33.78 5.61
N GLN A 170 -0.79 33.89 6.90
CA GLN A 170 -0.26 33.02 7.93
C GLN A 170 -1.24 31.87 8.19
N TYR A 171 -0.82 30.62 7.99
CA TYR A 171 -1.68 29.45 8.20
C TYR A 171 -1.40 28.77 9.53
N SER A 172 -2.40 28.68 10.41
CA SER A 172 -2.36 27.82 11.58
C SER A 172 -2.52 26.34 11.17
N ASP A 173 -2.10 25.41 12.04
CA ASP A 173 -2.27 23.97 11.85
C ASP A 173 -2.27 23.29 13.21
N VAL A 174 -3.19 22.35 13.42
CA VAL A 174 -3.23 21.52 14.63
C VAL A 174 -2.00 20.61 14.74
N ARG A 175 -1.29 20.35 13.62
CA ARG A 175 -0.07 19.53 13.61
C ARG A 175 1.14 20.22 14.21
N TYR A 176 1.10 21.53 14.45
CA TYR A 176 2.21 22.22 15.11
C TYR A 176 2.26 21.87 16.60
N SER A 177 3.23 21.06 16.99
CA SER A 177 3.42 20.55 18.37
C SER A 177 4.83 20.80 18.93
N GLY A 178 5.71 21.41 18.14
CA GLY A 178 7.09 21.71 18.53
C GLY A 178 7.45 23.17 18.37
N ARG A 179 8.52 23.56 19.06
CA ARG A 179 9.11 24.88 18.96
C ARG A 179 10.57 24.82 18.49
N CYS A 180 10.95 25.74 17.62
CA CYS A 180 12.32 25.95 17.17
C CYS A 180 13.14 26.54 18.32
N SER A 181 14.35 26.03 18.52
CA SER A 181 15.26 26.51 19.56
C SER A 181 16.00 27.80 19.17
N ASN A 182 15.82 28.30 17.94
CA ASN A 182 16.49 29.52 17.50
C ASN A 182 15.79 30.76 18.08
N PRO A 183 16.47 31.61 18.87
CA PRO A 183 15.85 32.79 19.48
C PRO A 183 15.28 33.75 18.45
N SER A 184 16.01 33.97 17.35
CA SER A 184 15.67 34.87 16.24
C SER A 184 14.67 34.28 15.23
N CYS A 185 14.15 33.07 15.48
CA CYS A 185 13.11 32.51 14.62
C CYS A 185 11.78 33.18 14.95
N GLU A 186 11.16 33.80 13.95
CA GLU A 186 9.92 34.58 14.12
C GLU A 186 8.78 33.71 14.67
N ARG A 187 8.39 32.64 13.94
CA ARG A 187 7.21 31.84 14.33
C ARG A 187 7.51 30.72 15.30
N LYS A 188 8.72 30.17 15.26
CA LYS A 188 9.17 28.99 16.04
C LYS A 188 8.30 27.73 15.88
N LEU A 189 7.20 27.71 15.15
CA LEU A 189 6.32 26.54 15.04
C LEU A 189 6.97 25.42 14.21
N LEU A 190 6.97 24.20 14.76
CA LEU A 190 7.47 22.99 14.11
C LEU A 190 6.41 21.89 14.15
N MET A 191 6.28 21.16 13.05
CA MET A 191 5.53 19.90 12.98
C MET A 191 6.45 18.73 13.33
N PRO A 192 5.87 17.58 13.72
CA PRO A 192 6.62 16.36 13.98
C PRO A 192 7.57 15.98 12.84
N PHE A 193 8.72 15.45 13.23
CA PHE A 193 9.74 14.88 12.36
C PHE A 193 10.40 15.83 11.33
N MET A 194 10.12 17.14 11.40
CA MET A 194 10.82 18.14 10.60
C MET A 194 12.33 18.14 10.90
N ARG A 195 13.16 18.21 9.85
CA ARG A 195 14.62 18.26 9.94
C ARG A 195 15.14 19.69 10.03
N TYR A 196 14.45 20.61 9.36
CA TYR A 196 14.78 22.03 9.31
C TYR A 196 13.56 22.85 9.70
N CYS A 197 13.80 23.99 10.34
CA CYS A 197 12.75 24.94 10.62
C CYS A 197 12.30 25.61 9.31
N PRO A 198 11.02 25.57 8.94
CA PRO A 198 10.56 26.18 7.70
C PRO A 198 10.66 27.70 7.69
N TRP A 199 10.90 28.35 8.83
CA TRP A 199 10.92 29.82 8.99
C TRP A 199 12.33 30.41 8.98
N CYS A 200 13.28 29.78 9.69
CA CYS A 200 14.66 30.27 9.83
C CYS A 200 15.70 29.34 9.20
N HIS A 201 15.27 28.28 8.50
CA HIS A 201 16.11 27.27 7.84
C HIS A 201 17.07 26.48 8.75
N ARG A 202 17.12 26.78 10.06
CA ARG A 202 18.03 26.10 11.00
C ARG A 202 17.63 24.64 11.22
N LYS A 203 18.64 23.76 11.33
CA LYS A 203 18.44 22.35 11.65
C LYS A 203 17.76 22.19 13.01
N VAL A 204 16.67 21.43 13.04
CA VAL A 204 15.87 21.18 14.25
C VAL A 204 16.67 20.29 15.20
N ARG A 205 16.89 20.78 16.42
CA ARG A 205 17.54 20.01 17.49
C ARG A 205 16.56 19.12 18.27
N LYS A 206 15.26 19.44 18.24
CA LYS A 206 14.20 18.66 18.89
C LYS A 206 14.21 17.23 18.36
N LYS A 207 14.32 16.26 19.27
CA LYS A 207 14.22 14.84 18.98
C LYS A 207 12.75 14.43 19.11
N TRP A 208 12.15 14.05 18.01
CA TRP A 208 10.76 13.64 17.99
C TRP A 208 10.63 12.18 18.41
N MET A 209 9.69 11.90 19.32
CA MET A 209 9.33 10.54 19.71
C MET A 209 8.22 10.01 18.81
N VAL A 210 8.22 8.70 18.56
CA VAL A 210 7.10 8.03 17.90
C VAL A 210 6.02 7.78 18.96
N PRO A 211 4.79 8.28 18.79
CA PRO A 211 3.72 7.99 19.74
C PRO A 211 3.53 6.48 19.92
N GLY A 212 3.50 6.01 21.17
CA GLY A 212 3.38 4.59 21.50
C GLY A 212 4.70 3.80 21.51
N SER A 213 5.85 4.44 21.22
CA SER A 213 7.17 3.82 21.39
C SER A 213 8.07 4.65 22.28
N THR A 214 8.79 3.98 23.16
CA THR A 214 9.84 4.55 24.03
C THR A 214 11.23 4.42 23.41
N ASP A 215 11.37 3.70 22.29
CA ASP A 215 12.65 3.42 21.69
C ASP A 215 13.28 4.65 21.05
N ARG A 216 14.62 4.71 21.12
CA ARG A 216 15.43 5.75 20.46
C ARG A 216 16.53 5.13 19.62
N CYS A 217 16.84 5.79 18.50
CA CYS A 217 17.99 5.43 17.68
C CYS A 217 19.28 5.80 18.41
N GLY A 218 20.21 4.85 18.58
CA GLY A 218 21.50 5.10 19.25
C GLY A 218 22.37 6.16 18.55
N ASN A 219 22.25 6.30 17.23
CA ASN A 219 23.07 7.25 16.47
C ASN A 219 22.52 8.69 16.48
N CYS A 220 21.20 8.87 16.27
CA CYS A 220 20.64 10.22 16.14
C CYS A 220 19.76 10.66 17.32
N GLY A 221 19.37 9.76 18.21
CA GLY A 221 18.52 10.02 19.38
C GLY A 221 17.04 10.28 19.06
N TRP A 222 16.60 10.15 17.81
CA TRP A 222 15.19 10.27 17.43
C TRP A 222 14.42 9.00 17.81
N GLY A 223 13.12 9.16 18.06
CA GLY A 223 12.22 8.05 18.34
C GLY A 223 12.14 7.08 17.17
N VAL A 224 12.19 5.80 17.46
CA VAL A 224 12.09 4.72 16.48
C VAL A 224 11.17 3.63 16.99
N VAL A 225 10.97 2.55 16.24
CA VAL A 225 10.21 1.39 16.71
C VAL A 225 11.05 0.14 16.47
N LYS A 226 11.96 -0.18 17.41
CA LYS A 226 12.99 -1.23 17.20
C LYS A 226 12.38 -2.62 17.02
N ALA A 227 11.23 -2.88 17.63
CA ALA A 227 10.49 -4.12 17.43
C ALA A 227 10.15 -4.38 15.93
N PHE A 228 9.94 -3.31 15.14
CA PHE A 228 9.48 -3.42 13.75
C PHE A 228 10.51 -2.99 12.71
N TRP A 229 11.42 -2.09 13.03
CA TRP A 229 12.32 -1.48 12.05
C TRP A 229 13.74 -2.02 12.17
N ASP A 230 14.36 -2.22 11.01
CA ASP A 230 15.75 -2.68 10.93
C ASP A 230 16.69 -1.47 10.70
N HIS A 231 16.15 -0.34 10.19
CA HIS A 231 16.89 0.89 9.91
C HIS A 231 16.20 2.13 10.49
N CYS A 232 17.00 3.13 10.84
CA CYS A 232 16.54 4.43 11.30
C CYS A 232 16.07 5.26 10.11
N PRO A 233 14.79 5.65 10.04
CA PRO A 233 14.28 6.43 8.92
C PRO A 233 14.77 7.89 8.90
N TRP A 234 15.47 8.33 9.96
CA TRP A 234 15.88 9.73 10.15
C TRP A 234 17.36 9.96 9.84
N CYS A 235 18.22 8.98 10.17
CA CYS A 235 19.67 9.07 9.98
C CYS A 235 20.25 7.94 9.13
N THR A 236 19.40 7.10 8.54
CA THR A 236 19.72 6.01 7.58
C THR A 236 20.57 4.85 8.13
N LYS A 237 21.10 4.96 9.36
CA LYS A 237 21.84 3.88 10.03
C LYS A 237 20.93 2.72 10.44
N ARG A 238 21.51 1.52 10.55
CA ARG A 238 20.85 0.33 11.11
C ARG A 238 20.51 0.55 12.60
N LEU A 239 19.40 -0.01 13.07
CA LEU A 239 18.92 0.11 14.46
C LEU A 239 19.45 -0.97 15.40
#